data_AF-A0A6L9QJZ1-F1
#
_entry.id   AF-A0A6L9QJZ1-F1
#
_cell.length_a   1.000
_cell.length_b   1.000
_cell.length_c   1.000
_cell.angle_alpha   90.00
_cell.angle_beta   90.00
_cell.angle_gamma   90.00
#
_symmetry.space_group_name_H-M   'P 1'
#
loop_
_entity.id
_entity.type
_entity.pdbx_description
1 polymer ?
#
loop_
_entity_poly.entity_id
_entity_poly.type
_entity_poly.pdbx_seq_one_letter_code
_entity_poly.pdbx_strand_id
1 'polypeptide(L)'
;GLLEGAPRDARRVERRLAGPVRAVFERGAAGGHFRRDLPVHTLAEMYFSLLEGVVSRVIRNRLDVEEAAAAATTLFLSGALAPAPPGE
;
A
#
# COMPACT_ATOMS: atom_id res chain seq x y z
N GLY A 1 10.27 0.96 11.58
CA GLY A 1 9.24 0.15 10.90
C GLY A 1 7.89 0.35 11.55
N LEU A 2 6.81 0.59 10.78
CA LEU A 2 5.42 0.69 11.25
C LEU A 2 4.95 -0.51 12.13
N LEU A 3 5.76 -1.57 12.20
CA LEU A 3 5.53 -2.83 12.92
C LEU A 3 6.48 -3.06 14.12
N GLU A 4 7.37 -2.12 14.45
CA GLU A 4 8.38 -2.27 15.52
C GLU A 4 7.85 -2.01 16.94
N GLY A 5 6.52 -2.00 17.12
CA GLY A 5 5.87 -1.88 18.42
C GLY A 5 5.92 -3.16 19.26
N ALA A 6 5.36 -3.11 20.47
CA ALA A 6 5.26 -4.29 21.33
C ALA A 6 4.59 -5.47 20.59
N PRO A 7 4.92 -6.74 20.89
CA PRO A 7 4.45 -7.90 20.11
C PRO A 7 2.92 -8.02 19.97
N ARG A 8 2.15 -7.43 20.89
CA ARG A 8 0.69 -7.35 20.81
C ARG A 8 0.21 -6.33 19.78
N ASP A 9 0.88 -5.18 19.71
CA ASP A 9 0.60 -4.11 18.77
C ASP A 9 0.98 -4.52 17.36
N ALA A 10 2.16 -5.14 17.18
CA ALA A 10 2.57 -5.71 15.91
C ALA A 10 1.53 -6.72 15.37
N ARG A 11 1.04 -7.64 16.21
CA ARG A 11 -0.02 -8.58 15.82
C ARG A 11 -1.35 -7.90 15.51
N ARG A 12 -1.68 -6.81 16.21
CA ARG A 12 -2.90 -6.04 15.95
C ARG A 12 -2.81 -5.31 14.62
N VAL A 13 -1.67 -4.68 14.32
CA VAL A 13 -1.41 -4.01 13.04
C VAL A 13 -1.42 -5.04 11.91
N GLU A 14 -0.77 -6.18 12.08
CA GLU A 14 -0.80 -7.27 11.11
C GLU A 14 -2.24 -7.70 10.80
N ARG A 15 -3.06 -7.99 11.82
CA ARG A 15 -4.45 -8.44 11.61
C ARG A 15 -5.38 -7.37 11.05
N ARG A 16 -5.22 -6.11 11.46
CA ARG A 16 -6.17 -5.04 11.13
C ARG A 16 -5.79 -4.24 9.89
N LEU A 17 -4.53 -4.30 9.47
CA LEU A 17 -4.02 -3.49 8.37
C LEU A 17 -3.26 -4.36 7.36
N ALA A 18 -2.15 -4.99 7.77
CA ALA A 18 -1.25 -5.60 6.80
C ALA A 18 -1.88 -6.79 6.06
N GLY A 19 -2.52 -7.71 6.79
CA GLY A 19 -3.24 -8.85 6.21
C GLY A 19 -4.35 -8.42 5.24
N PRO A 20 -5.29 -7.56 5.65
CA PRO A 20 -6.33 -7.04 4.75
C PRO A 20 -5.79 -6.36 3.49
N VAL A 21 -4.74 -5.54 3.62
CA VAL A 21 -4.10 -4.88 2.47
C VAL A 21 -3.45 -5.92 1.55
N ARG A 22 -2.69 -6.88 2.07
CA ARG A 22 -2.12 -7.98 1.26
C ARG A 22 -3.20 -8.76 0.52
N ALA A 23 -4.32 -9.06 1.16
CA ALA A 23 -5.45 -9.73 0.51
C ALA A 23 -6.06 -8.91 -0.63
N VAL A 24 -6.08 -7.57 -0.54
CA VAL A 24 -6.48 -6.70 -1.67
C VAL A 24 -5.51 -6.85 -2.83
N PHE A 25 -4.22 -6.87 -2.56
CA PHE A 25 -3.18 -7.03 -3.57
C PHE A 25 -3.26 -8.41 -4.26
N GLU A 26 -3.46 -9.47 -3.50
CA GLU A 26 -3.65 -10.82 -4.05
C GLU A 26 -4.86 -10.89 -4.99
N ARG A 27 -6.00 -10.30 -4.59
CA ARG A 27 -7.18 -10.20 -5.47
C ARG A 27 -6.89 -9.39 -6.73
N GLY A 28 -6.19 -8.26 -6.60
CA GLY A 28 -5.79 -7.44 -7.73
C GLY A 28 -4.90 -8.19 -8.73
N ALA A 29 -3.95 -8.96 -8.23
CA ALA A 29 -3.05 -9.79 -9.05
C ALA A 29 -3.81 -10.95 -9.73
N ALA A 30 -4.70 -11.62 -9.01
CA ALA A 30 -5.55 -12.68 -9.57
C ALA A 30 -6.45 -12.16 -10.70
N GLY A 31 -6.92 -10.92 -10.60
CA GLY A 31 -7.69 -10.22 -11.65
C GLY A 31 -6.83 -9.63 -12.78
N GLY A 32 -5.51 -9.76 -12.73
CA GLY A 32 -4.61 -9.21 -13.76
C GLY A 32 -4.52 -7.68 -13.78
N HIS A 33 -4.89 -7.01 -12.68
CA HIS A 33 -4.95 -5.54 -12.60
C HIS A 33 -3.59 -4.87 -12.42
N PHE A 34 -2.59 -5.59 -11.90
CA PHE A 34 -1.25 -5.06 -11.68
C PHE A 34 -0.31 -5.33 -12.85
N ARG A 35 0.72 -4.49 -12.96
CA ARG A 35 1.89 -4.73 -13.82
C ARG A 35 2.49 -6.11 -13.53
N ARG A 36 3.03 -6.75 -14.57
CA ARG A 36 3.46 -8.16 -14.53
C ARG A 36 4.96 -8.35 -14.37
N ASP A 37 5.74 -7.28 -14.48
CA ASP A 37 7.19 -7.28 -14.33
C ASP A 37 7.65 -7.26 -12.86
N LEU A 38 6.72 -7.07 -11.92
CA LEU A 38 6.99 -7.11 -10.47
C LEU A 38 6.10 -8.13 -9.77
N PRO A 39 6.64 -8.90 -8.80
CA PRO A 39 5.82 -9.74 -7.94
C PRO A 39 4.84 -8.94 -7.09
N VAL A 40 3.65 -9.50 -6.84
CA VAL A 40 2.60 -8.86 -6.03
C VAL A 40 3.05 -8.54 -4.59
N HIS A 41 3.90 -9.38 -3.99
CA HIS A 41 4.42 -9.14 -2.65
C HIS A 41 5.35 -7.91 -2.63
N THR A 42 6.18 -7.73 -3.67
CA THR A 42 7.02 -6.54 -3.83
C THR A 42 6.16 -5.29 -3.96
N LEU A 43 5.09 -5.33 -4.75
CA LEU A 43 4.15 -4.21 -4.87
C LEU A 43 3.53 -3.84 -3.51
N ALA A 44 3.12 -4.84 -2.71
CA ALA A 44 2.57 -4.61 -1.37
C ALA A 44 3.60 -3.99 -0.43
N GLU A 45 4.85 -4.48 -0.43
CA GLU A 45 5.95 -3.93 0.38
C GLU A 45 6.27 -2.48 0.03
N MET A 46 6.25 -2.13 -1.26
CA MET A 46 6.44 -0.75 -1.72
C MET A 46 5.32 0.17 -1.22
N TYR A 47 4.07 -0.29 -1.26
CA TYR A 47 2.94 0.46 -0.72
C TYR A 47 3.07 0.69 0.80
N PHE A 48 3.44 -0.33 1.58
CA PHE A 48 3.67 -0.17 3.02
C PHE A 48 4.82 0.81 3.32
N SER A 49 5.89 0.77 2.53
CA SER A 49 7.03 1.69 2.67
C SER A 49 6.60 3.14 2.41
N LEU A 50 5.76 3.36 1.40
CA LEU A 50 5.18 4.68 1.10
C LEU A 50 4.29 5.17 2.26
N LEU A 51 3.42 4.30 2.78
CA LEU A 51 2.56 4.64 3.93
C LEU A 51 3.37 5.01 5.17
N GLU A 52 4.43 4.27 5.50
CA GLU A 52 5.30 4.59 6.65
C GLU A 52 5.92 5.98 6.51
N GLY A 53 6.41 6.32 5.30
CA GLY A 53 6.97 7.65 5.02
C GLY A 53 5.94 8.79 5.16
N VAL A 54 4.69 8.53 4.76
CA VAL A 54 3.59 9.51 4.83
C VAL A 54 3.06 9.68 6.25
N VAL A 55 2.92 8.60 7.02
CA VAL A 55 2.50 8.63 8.44
C VAL A 55 3.42 9.54 9.26
N SER A 56 4.74 9.49 9.02
CA SER A 56 5.70 10.38 9.68
C SER A 56 5.43 11.87 9.42
N ARG A 57 4.84 12.24 8.27
CA ARG A 57 4.52 13.63 7.92
C ARG A 57 3.20 14.08 8.55
N VAL A 58 2.21 13.19 8.58
CA VAL A 58 0.92 13.41 9.24
C VAL A 58 1.11 13.63 10.74
N ILE A 59 1.89 12.77 11.42
CA ILE A 59 2.18 12.91 12.87
C ILE A 59 2.86 14.25 13.19
N ARG A 60 3.62 14.81 12.25
CA ARG A 60 4.29 16.12 12.39
C ARG A 60 3.40 17.30 11.98
N ASN A 61 2.08 17.08 11.81
CA ASN A 61 1.10 18.06 11.30
C ASN A 61 1.53 18.75 10.01
N ARG A 62 2.26 18.04 9.12
CA ARG A 62 2.69 18.57 7.82
C ARG A 62 1.77 18.21 6.67
N LEU A 63 0.87 17.24 6.87
CA LEU A 63 -0.14 16.78 5.91
C LEU A 63 -1.38 16.38 6.69
N ASP A 64 -2.56 16.61 6.10
CA ASP A 64 -3.81 16.04 6.59
C ASP A 64 -3.85 14.52 6.31
N VAL A 65 -4.56 13.76 7.16
CA VAL A 65 -4.67 12.29 7.06
C VAL A 65 -5.31 11.85 5.76
N GLU A 66 -6.41 12.50 5.37
CA GLU A 66 -7.20 12.13 4.20
C GLU A 66 -6.42 12.44 2.92
N GLU A 67 -5.88 13.65 2.83
CA GLU A 67 -5.04 14.08 1.71
C GLU A 67 -3.81 13.17 1.55
N ALA A 68 -3.14 12.86 2.66
CA ALA A 68 -1.99 11.97 2.71
C ALA A 68 -2.31 10.56 2.19
N ALA A 69 -3.42 9.97 2.64
CA ALA A 69 -3.84 8.63 2.22
C ALA A 69 -4.24 8.59 0.73
N ALA A 70 -4.96 9.61 0.26
CA ALA A 70 -5.35 9.75 -1.14
C ALA A 70 -4.13 9.91 -2.05
N ALA A 71 -3.19 10.78 -1.68
CA ALA A 71 -1.96 11.02 -2.45
C ALA A 71 -1.08 9.77 -2.51
N ALA A 72 -0.87 9.07 -1.39
CA ALA A 72 -0.07 7.86 -1.34
C ALA A 72 -0.67 6.75 -2.24
N THR A 73 -1.98 6.54 -2.15
CA THR A 73 -2.69 5.52 -2.93
C THR A 73 -2.68 5.86 -4.42
N THR A 74 -2.94 7.12 -4.78
CA THR A 74 -2.94 7.59 -6.18
C THR A 74 -1.55 7.44 -6.80
N LEU A 75 -0.51 7.86 -6.10
CA LEU A 75 0.87 7.75 -6.55
C LEU A 75 1.27 6.29 -6.77
N PHE A 76 0.92 5.43 -5.81
CA PHE A 76 1.18 4.00 -5.91
C PHE A 76 0.47 3.37 -7.12
N LEU A 77 -0.85 3.57 -7.26
CA LEU A 77 -1.65 2.96 -8.32
C LEU A 77 -1.21 3.42 -9.72
N SER A 78 -0.82 4.68 -9.86
CA SER A 78 -0.27 5.22 -11.13
C SER A 78 0.95 4.42 -11.65
N GLY A 79 1.73 3.82 -10.75
CA GLY A 79 2.91 3.01 -11.10
C GLY A 79 2.71 1.49 -11.01
N ALA A 80 1.63 1.03 -10.35
CA ALA A 80 1.41 -0.37 -10.05
C ALA A 80 0.43 -1.06 -11.00
N LEU A 81 -0.50 -0.31 -11.60
CA LEU A 81 -1.51 -0.87 -12.48
C LEU A 81 -0.90 -1.34 -13.81
N ALA A 82 -1.50 -2.39 -14.38
CA ALA A 82 -1.18 -2.81 -15.73
C ALA A 82 -1.49 -1.67 -16.71
N PRO A 83 -0.71 -1.52 -17.80
CA PRO A 83 -1.09 -0.62 -18.87
C PRO A 83 -2.51 -0.95 -19.33
N ALA A 84 -3.32 0.09 -19.57
CA ALA A 84 -4.59 -0.11 -20.25
C ALA A 84 -4.32 -0.89 -21.56
N PRO A 85 -5.12 -1.92 -21.88
CA PRO A 85 -4.99 -2.56 -23.18
C PRO A 85 -5.08 -1.46 -24.26
N PRO A 86 -4.25 -1.53 -25.32
CA PRO A 86 -4.44 -0.63 -26.46
C PRO A 86 -5.89 -0.79 -26.93
N GLY A 87 -6.60 0.34 -27.05
CA GLY A 87 -8.06 0.42 -27.08
C GLY A 87 -8.74 -0.58 -28.01
N GLU A 88 -9.92 -1.05 -27.56
CA GLU A 88 -10.95 -1.59 -28.45
C GLU A 88 -11.43 -0.52 -29.44
#